data_AF-A0A1C6PQ72-F1
#
_entry.id   AF-A0A1C6PQ72-F1
#
_cell.length_a   1.000
_cell.length_b   1.000
_cell.length_c   1.000
_cell.angle_alpha   90.00
_cell.angle_beta   90.00
_cell.angle_gamma   90.00
#
_symmetry.space_group_name_H-M   'P 1'
#
loop_
_entity.id
_entity.type
_entity.pdbx_description
1 polymer ?
#
loop_
_entity_poly.entity_id
_entity_poly.type
_entity_poly.pdbx_seq_one_letter_code
_entity_poly.pdbx_strand_id
1 'polypeptide(L)'
;MIAAACLATASPAVAAQTADAPTTDSATDCADHTFTTSGRVVEGRTAIPWNYFIAAQAGTISTCLDGPDGADFDLVLRHFGTDGLKTVATSSGDEDVKTLSYEVSAPGAYRIEVVATRGSGDYTVGLTIP
;
A
#
# COMPACT_ATOMS: atom_id res chain seq x y z
N MET A 1 -4.44 14.42 62.83
CA MET A 1 -4.96 13.28 62.03
C MET A 1 -5.22 13.80 60.63
N ILE A 2 -4.53 13.24 59.64
CA ILE A 2 -4.40 13.75 58.28
C ILE A 2 -5.66 13.34 57.48
N ALA A 3 -6.39 14.32 56.95
CA ALA A 3 -7.51 14.08 56.05
C ALA A 3 -6.96 13.80 54.64
N ALA A 4 -7.19 12.59 54.14
CA ALA A 4 -6.83 12.19 52.79
C ALA A 4 -7.81 12.82 51.79
N ALA A 5 -7.31 13.71 50.94
CA ALA A 5 -8.04 14.24 49.79
C ALA A 5 -8.01 13.20 48.66
N CYS A 6 -9.17 12.62 48.31
CA CYS A 6 -9.32 11.85 47.08
C CYS A 6 -9.27 12.80 45.88
N LEU A 7 -8.20 12.70 45.09
CA LEU A 7 -8.10 13.31 43.77
C LEU A 7 -9.00 12.53 42.80
N ALA A 8 -10.13 13.12 42.42
CA ALA A 8 -10.95 12.63 41.32
C ALA A 8 -10.30 13.04 39.99
N THR A 9 -9.72 12.08 39.27
CA THR A 9 -9.28 12.28 37.89
C THR A 9 -10.50 12.23 36.98
N ALA A 10 -10.93 13.39 36.49
CA ALA A 10 -11.92 13.49 35.43
C ALA A 10 -11.37 12.81 34.17
N SER A 11 -12.02 11.73 33.72
CA SER A 11 -11.77 11.14 32.42
C SER A 11 -12.11 12.16 31.33
N PRO A 12 -11.24 12.39 30.32
CA PRO A 12 -11.69 13.09 29.14
C PRO A 12 -12.75 12.23 28.45
N ALA A 13 -13.96 12.77 28.33
CA ALA A 13 -15.00 12.19 27.50
C ALA A 13 -14.44 12.06 26.08
N VAL A 14 -14.31 10.82 25.62
CA VAL A 14 -14.07 10.51 24.20
C VAL A 14 -15.28 11.07 23.47
N ALA A 15 -15.09 12.19 22.77
CA ALA A 15 -16.04 12.64 21.77
C ALA A 15 -16.22 11.48 20.78
N ALA A 16 -17.40 10.90 20.77
CA ALA A 16 -17.80 9.93 19.77
C ALA A 16 -17.71 10.64 18.41
N GLN A 17 -16.61 10.39 17.70
CA GLN A 17 -16.57 10.65 16.27
C GLN A 17 -17.59 9.70 15.67
N THR A 18 -18.69 10.27 15.18
CA THR A 18 -19.54 9.66 14.18
C THR A 18 -18.63 9.33 13.00
N ALA A 19 -18.10 8.11 13.01
CA ALA A 19 -17.52 7.50 11.83
C ALA A 19 -18.69 7.24 10.89
N ASP A 20 -18.93 8.16 9.97
CA ASP A 20 -19.47 7.75 8.68
C ASP A 20 -18.49 6.72 8.14
N ALA A 21 -18.96 5.48 8.04
CA ALA A 21 -18.20 4.41 7.42
C ALA A 21 -17.90 4.83 5.97
N PRO A 22 -16.64 4.84 5.52
CA PRO A 22 -16.40 4.97 4.11
C PRO A 22 -16.99 3.73 3.43
N THR A 23 -17.89 3.98 2.49
CA THR A 23 -18.46 2.99 1.59
C THR A 23 -17.34 2.15 1.00
N THR A 24 -17.41 0.86 1.29
CA THR A 24 -16.54 -0.18 0.77
C THR A 24 -16.91 -0.40 -0.70
N ASP A 25 -16.33 0.36 -1.61
CA ASP A 25 -16.52 0.12 -3.06
C ASP A 25 -15.30 0.54 -3.90
N SER A 26 -14.09 0.16 -3.46
CA SER A 26 -12.85 0.13 -4.27
C SER A 26 -11.88 -0.93 -3.70
N ALA A 27 -12.38 -2.14 -3.44
CA ALA A 27 -11.56 -3.25 -2.90
C ALA A 27 -11.62 -4.51 -3.79
N THR A 28 -12.24 -4.41 -4.96
CA THR A 28 -12.53 -5.56 -5.83
C THR A 28 -11.53 -5.68 -7.00
N ASP A 29 -10.75 -4.64 -7.33
CA ASP A 29 -10.06 -4.63 -8.63
C ASP A 29 -8.71 -5.34 -8.65
N CYS A 30 -8.10 -5.60 -7.48
CA CYS A 30 -6.84 -6.36 -7.38
C CYS A 30 -7.00 -7.79 -6.81
N ALA A 31 -8.23 -8.26 -6.58
CA ALA A 31 -8.49 -9.52 -5.88
C ALA A 31 -8.09 -10.79 -6.67
N ASP A 32 -8.00 -10.69 -8.00
CA ASP A 32 -7.65 -11.81 -8.89
C ASP A 32 -6.16 -12.18 -8.88
N HIS A 33 -5.34 -11.44 -8.13
CA HIS A 33 -3.91 -11.75 -7.95
C HIS A 33 -3.68 -12.83 -6.89
N THR A 34 -2.63 -13.63 -7.07
CA THR A 34 -2.29 -14.74 -6.16
C THR A 34 -2.06 -14.27 -4.72
N PHE A 35 -1.45 -13.10 -4.56
CA PHE A 35 -1.21 -12.47 -3.27
C PHE A 35 -1.85 -11.10 -3.23
N THR A 36 -2.54 -10.80 -2.14
CA THR A 36 -3.13 -9.49 -1.90
C THR A 36 -2.74 -8.99 -0.52
N THR A 37 -2.61 -7.68 -0.38
CA THR A 37 -2.42 -7.02 0.91
C THR A 37 -2.99 -5.61 0.86
N SER A 38 -3.41 -5.09 2.00
CA SER A 38 -3.86 -3.71 2.12
C SER A 38 -2.90 -2.92 3.00
N GLY A 39 -2.87 -1.61 2.80
CA GLY A 39 -2.05 -0.70 3.59
C GLY A 39 -2.62 0.70 3.55
N ARG A 40 -1.88 1.63 4.14
CA ARG A 40 -2.21 3.06 4.14
C ARG A 40 -1.00 3.87 3.77
N VAL A 41 -1.18 4.87 2.92
CA VAL A 41 -0.14 5.83 2.55
C VAL A 41 -0.65 7.26 2.74
N VAL A 42 0.27 8.17 3.00
CA VAL A 42 -0.02 9.60 3.12
C VAL A 42 0.71 10.37 2.03
N GLU A 43 0.14 11.49 1.62
CA GLU A 43 0.65 12.33 0.53
C GLU A 43 2.14 12.64 0.71
N GLY A 44 2.90 12.52 -0.38
CA GLY A 44 4.34 12.74 -0.41
C GLY A 44 5.16 11.62 0.26
N ARG A 45 4.54 10.48 0.61
CA ARG A 45 5.23 9.31 1.17
C ARG A 45 5.10 8.10 0.27
N THR A 46 5.96 7.12 0.56
CA THR A 46 5.98 5.81 -0.07
C THR A 46 5.65 4.75 0.96
N ALA A 47 4.72 3.87 0.63
CA ALA A 47 4.47 2.65 1.38
C ALA A 47 5.10 1.44 0.67
N ILE A 48 5.53 0.46 1.45
CA ILE A 48 6.17 -0.77 0.96
C ILE A 48 5.33 -1.94 1.49
N PRO A 49 4.38 -2.47 0.70
CA PRO A 49 3.45 -3.49 1.18
C PRO A 49 4.14 -4.80 1.57
N TRP A 50 5.19 -5.17 0.82
CA TRP A 50 6.10 -6.26 1.15
C TRP A 50 7.54 -5.77 1.01
N ASN A 51 8.38 -6.11 2.00
CA ASN A 51 9.78 -5.71 1.99
C ASN A 51 10.49 -6.18 0.70
N TYR A 52 10.35 -7.48 0.39
CA TYR A 52 10.81 -8.11 -0.84
C TYR A 52 9.99 -9.36 -1.16
N PHE A 53 9.96 -9.74 -2.43
CA PHE A 53 9.54 -11.05 -2.93
C PHE A 53 10.53 -11.56 -3.98
N ILE A 54 10.54 -12.87 -4.21
CA ILE A 54 11.48 -13.53 -5.12
C ILE A 54 10.72 -14.03 -6.34
N ALA A 55 11.13 -13.57 -7.53
CA ALA A 55 10.80 -14.26 -8.77
C ALA A 55 11.87 -15.34 -8.98
N ALA A 56 11.51 -16.61 -8.78
CA ALA A 56 12.46 -17.71 -8.78
C ALA A 56 12.75 -18.26 -10.18
N GLN A 57 11.93 -17.91 -11.17
CA GLN A 57 11.98 -18.40 -12.54
C GLN A 57 11.68 -17.26 -13.52
N ALA A 58 11.95 -17.51 -14.80
CA ALA A 58 11.55 -16.59 -15.86
C ALA A 58 10.01 -16.61 -16.04
N GLY A 59 9.45 -15.47 -16.41
CA GLY A 59 8.02 -15.28 -16.61
C GLY A 59 7.57 -13.89 -16.16
N THR A 60 6.26 -13.70 -16.01
CA THR A 60 5.67 -12.39 -15.81
C THR A 60 5.34 -12.12 -14.34
N ILE A 61 5.91 -11.05 -13.78
CA ILE A 61 5.37 -10.43 -12.56
C ILE A 61 4.18 -9.58 -12.98
N SER A 62 3.01 -9.83 -12.40
CA SER A 62 1.81 -9.02 -12.61
C SER A 62 1.37 -8.43 -11.28
N THR A 63 1.12 -7.12 -11.24
CA THR A 63 0.71 -6.42 -10.03
C THR A 63 -0.34 -5.36 -10.31
N CYS A 64 -1.20 -5.14 -9.33
CA CYS A 64 -2.28 -4.18 -9.33
C CYS A 64 -2.20 -3.34 -8.04
N LEU A 65 -2.59 -2.08 -8.12
CA LEU A 65 -2.79 -1.18 -6.98
C LEU A 65 -4.17 -0.55 -7.14
N ASP A 66 -4.95 -0.60 -6.09
CA ASP A 66 -6.28 0.00 -5.97
C ASP A 66 -6.25 1.01 -4.83
N GLY A 67 -6.34 2.28 -5.16
CA GLY A 67 -6.34 3.41 -4.24
C GLY A 67 -7.72 4.03 -4.06
N PRO A 68 -7.86 5.00 -3.15
CA PRO A 68 -9.13 5.68 -2.93
C PRO A 68 -9.41 6.66 -4.07
N ASP A 69 -10.70 6.78 -4.44
CA ASP A 69 -11.18 7.70 -5.45
C ASP A 69 -10.62 9.12 -5.28
N GLY A 70 -10.01 9.63 -6.34
CA GLY A 70 -9.48 10.97 -6.36
C GLY A 70 -8.22 11.16 -5.51
N ALA A 71 -7.49 10.09 -5.18
CA ALA A 71 -6.06 10.16 -4.89
C ALA A 71 -5.25 9.96 -6.17
N ASP A 72 -3.93 10.13 -6.10
CA ASP A 72 -2.99 9.74 -7.15
C ASP A 72 -1.86 8.97 -6.48
N PHE A 73 -1.97 7.64 -6.55
CA PHE A 73 -0.95 6.73 -6.06
C PHE A 73 -0.27 6.04 -7.25
N ASP A 74 1.05 6.17 -7.33
CA ASP A 74 1.85 5.45 -8.32
C ASP A 74 2.22 4.06 -7.82
N LEU A 75 2.18 3.09 -8.73
CA LEU A 75 2.65 1.73 -8.51
C LEU A 75 4.04 1.59 -9.13
N VAL A 76 5.04 1.30 -8.30
CA VAL A 76 6.44 1.20 -8.73
C VAL A 76 6.99 -0.18 -8.41
N LEU A 77 7.52 -0.87 -9.42
CA LEU A 77 8.27 -2.11 -9.25
C LEU A 77 9.76 -1.82 -9.19
N ARG A 78 10.41 -2.29 -8.13
CA ARG A 78 11.84 -2.14 -7.89
C ARG A 78 12.52 -3.49 -7.90
N HIS A 79 13.67 -3.59 -8.54
CA HIS A 79 14.52 -4.77 -8.54
C HIS A 79 15.77 -4.52 -7.69
N PHE A 80 16.11 -5.46 -6.82
CA PHE A 80 17.33 -5.44 -6.03
C PHE A 80 18.48 -6.03 -6.85
N GLY A 81 19.32 -5.15 -7.40
CA GLY A 81 20.54 -5.51 -8.12
C GLY A 81 21.80 -5.28 -7.29
N THR A 82 22.95 -5.37 -7.95
CA THR A 82 24.28 -5.17 -7.35
C THR A 82 24.47 -3.78 -6.75
N ASP A 83 23.88 -2.75 -7.36
CA ASP A 83 24.01 -1.35 -6.93
C ASP A 83 22.81 -0.91 -6.05
N GLY A 84 22.07 -1.88 -5.49
CA GLY A 84 20.85 -1.66 -4.73
C GLY A 84 19.58 -1.68 -5.59
N LEU A 85 18.56 -0.96 -5.13
CA LEU A 85 17.23 -0.95 -5.75
C LEU A 85 17.19 -0.08 -7.00
N LYS A 86 16.67 -0.63 -8.09
CA LYS A 86 16.45 0.07 -9.36
C LYS A 86 14.97 -0.02 -9.75
N THR A 87 14.37 1.06 -10.21
CA THR A 87 13.02 0.99 -10.83
C THR A 87 13.13 0.22 -12.12
N VAL A 88 12.27 -0.78 -12.28
CA VAL A 88 12.18 -1.58 -13.50
C VAL A 88 10.85 -1.40 -14.21
N ALA A 89 9.81 -0.94 -13.50
CA ALA A 89 8.54 -0.53 -14.07
C ALA A 89 7.82 0.47 -13.14
N THR A 90 7.01 1.34 -13.73
CA THR A 90 6.15 2.29 -13.03
C THR A 90 4.82 2.40 -13.79
N SER A 91 3.71 2.37 -13.05
CA SER A 91 2.39 2.78 -13.53
C SER A 91 1.97 3.99 -12.71
N SER A 92 1.70 5.09 -13.40
CA SER A 92 1.42 6.41 -12.83
C SER A 92 0.23 7.06 -13.52
N GLY A 93 -0.35 8.09 -12.92
CA GLY A 93 -1.47 8.86 -13.49
C GLY A 93 -2.58 9.08 -12.48
N ASP A 94 -3.69 9.71 -12.88
CA ASP A 94 -4.77 10.04 -11.95
C ASP A 94 -5.81 8.91 -11.75
N GLU A 95 -5.65 7.75 -12.41
CA GLU A 95 -6.58 6.62 -12.22
C GLU A 95 -6.41 5.98 -10.84
N ASP A 96 -7.52 5.62 -10.19
CA ASP A 96 -7.46 5.02 -8.85
C ASP A 96 -6.90 3.59 -8.87
N VAL A 97 -7.03 2.90 -10.02
CA VAL A 97 -6.46 1.56 -10.26
C VAL A 97 -5.24 1.64 -11.18
N LYS A 98 -4.11 1.09 -10.72
CA LYS A 98 -2.86 0.92 -11.48
C LYS A 98 -2.59 -0.54 -11.73
N THR A 99 -2.04 -0.85 -12.90
CA THR A 99 -1.58 -2.21 -13.21
C THR A 99 -0.19 -2.18 -13.84
N LEU A 100 0.60 -3.21 -13.55
CA LEU A 100 1.89 -3.45 -14.16
C LEU A 100 2.06 -4.92 -14.51
N SER A 101 2.71 -5.14 -15.65
CA SER A 101 3.17 -6.45 -16.11
C SER A 101 4.64 -6.31 -16.47
N TYR A 102 5.50 -7.13 -15.87
CA TYR A 102 6.95 -7.06 -16.06
C TYR A 102 7.54 -8.46 -16.31
N GLU A 103 8.22 -8.60 -17.45
CA GLU A 103 8.89 -9.84 -17.84
C GLU A 103 10.23 -9.99 -17.10
N VAL A 104 10.36 -11.10 -16.39
CA VAL A 104 11.57 -11.54 -15.70
C VAL A 104 12.23 -12.62 -16.52
N SER A 105 13.51 -12.46 -16.85
CA SER A 105 14.28 -13.45 -17.62
C SER A 105 15.19 -14.33 -16.75
N ALA A 106 15.47 -13.91 -15.52
CA ALA A 106 16.34 -14.62 -14.57
C ALA A 106 15.87 -14.39 -13.13
N PRO A 107 16.19 -15.29 -12.18
CA PRO A 107 15.74 -15.16 -10.81
C PRO A 107 16.22 -13.84 -10.17
N GLY A 108 15.37 -13.20 -9.38
CA GLY A 108 15.67 -11.90 -8.78
C GLY A 108 14.79 -11.56 -7.58
N ALA A 109 15.25 -10.60 -6.78
CA ALA A 109 14.52 -10.06 -5.64
C ALA A 109 13.90 -8.72 -6.01
N TYR A 110 12.60 -8.57 -5.81
CA TYR A 110 11.83 -7.41 -6.20
C TYR A 110 11.05 -6.86 -5.02
N ARG A 111 10.60 -5.61 -5.11
CA ARG A 111 9.61 -5.04 -4.21
C ARG A 111 8.68 -4.10 -4.95
N ILE A 112 7.47 -3.98 -4.43
CA ILE A 112 6.49 -2.98 -4.84
C ILE A 112 6.61 -1.78 -3.90
N GLU A 113 6.54 -0.59 -4.47
CA GLU A 113 6.40 0.68 -3.78
C GLU A 113 5.10 1.34 -4.24
N VAL A 114 4.32 1.83 -3.27
CA VAL A 114 3.12 2.64 -3.50
C VAL A 114 3.48 4.07 -3.15
N VAL A 115 3.54 4.97 -4.12
CA VAL A 115 3.96 6.36 -3.94
C VAL A 115 2.74 7.25 -3.98
N ALA A 116 2.41 7.94 -2.90
CA ALA A 116 1.30 8.87 -2.88
C ALA A 116 1.73 10.23 -3.43
N THR A 117 1.51 10.45 -4.72
CA THR A 117 1.80 11.72 -5.39
C THR A 117 0.77 12.79 -5.00
N ARG A 118 -0.49 12.40 -4.79
CA ARG A 118 -1.57 13.29 -4.30
C ARG A 118 -2.55 12.52 -3.42
N GLY A 119 -3.05 13.16 -2.37
CA GLY A 119 -4.04 12.54 -1.48
C GLY A 119 -3.44 11.52 -0.52
N SER A 120 -4.29 10.97 0.35
CA SER A 120 -3.91 10.01 1.38
C SER A 120 -5.05 9.03 1.59
N GLY A 121 -4.74 7.80 1.93
CA GLY A 121 -5.78 6.81 2.20
C GLY A 121 -5.27 5.39 2.19
N ASP A 122 -6.22 4.50 2.39
CA ASP A 122 -6.01 3.07 2.35
C ASP A 122 -5.96 2.59 0.90
N TYR A 123 -5.19 1.55 0.65
CA TYR A 123 -5.02 0.96 -0.67
C TYR A 123 -4.97 -0.56 -0.56
N THR A 124 -5.21 -1.24 -1.67
CA THR A 124 -4.96 -2.67 -1.85
C THR A 124 -3.95 -2.90 -2.96
N VAL A 125 -3.01 -3.82 -2.77
CA VAL A 125 -2.06 -4.26 -3.79
C VAL A 125 -2.26 -5.75 -4.06
N GLY A 126 -2.36 -6.09 -5.34
CA GLY A 126 -2.30 -7.45 -5.86
C GLY A 126 -0.93 -7.75 -6.45
N LEU A 127 -0.47 -9.00 -6.30
CA LEU A 127 0.77 -9.52 -6.88
C LEU A 127 0.61 -10.98 -7.30
N THR A 128 1.01 -11.26 -8.53
CA THR A 128 1.23 -12.60 -9.08
C THR A 128 2.67 -12.68 -9.56
N ILE A 129 3.36 -13.75 -9.15
CA ILE A 129 4.77 -14.02 -9.46
C ILE A 129 4.78 -15.27 -10.37
N PRO A 130 5.71 -15.37 -11.33
CA PRO A 130 5.83 -16.55 -12.20
C PRO A 130 6.19 -17.84 -11.45
#